data_AF-A0A661DDX7-F1
#
_entry.id   AF-A0A661DDX7-F1
#
_cell.length_a   1.000
_cell.length_b   1.000
_cell.length_c   1.000
_cell.angle_alpha   90.00
_cell.angle_beta   90.00
_cell.angle_gamma   90.00
#
_symmetry.space_group_name_H-M   'P 1'
#
loop_
_entity.id
_entity.type
_entity.pdbx_description
1 polymer ?
#
loop_
_entity_poly.entity_id
_entity_poly.type
_entity_poly.pdbx_seq_one_letter_code
_entity_poly.pdbx_strand_id
1 'polypeptide(L)'
;MGFIIFGVMLLIAAIALPKTVLSEFKTIVKAGVSVVLVALGVMMFFMTSYINVPDNTTAHLTRLYMGKSLPTGKVIAVDGEMGKQSKIVRQGFHFDFMVRVLNDVDYVNDVVIPPNKLGIVSARDGIPMPVGQTFADKISLDMILDADLFMKTGGQKGPQTTIIPPGTWPINQFLFEIKLADATEVEQGMVAVIKSNSESSINFGDVVVSSPESCEPVDNKMDENALSNRLVPVGCVGIWNDDLPPNRYYINPMVYKTTMVDTRQQAWEYQGDYHSRSVALTVDSKGDITQVPSGKDIERPATAKDGAIAIKIDGYTIYQNVRALIQI
;
A
#
# COMPACT_ATOMS: atom_id res chain seq x y z
N MET A 1 -20.90 -0.83 -31.57
CA MET A 1 -21.23 -0.14 -32.86
C MET A 1 -22.33 -0.80 -33.68
N GLY A 2 -22.42 -2.13 -33.80
CA GLY A 2 -23.38 -2.80 -34.69
C GLY A 2 -24.86 -2.39 -34.50
N PHE A 3 -25.34 -2.30 -33.25
CA PHE A 3 -26.73 -1.94 -32.95
C PHE A 3 -27.13 -0.51 -33.37
N ILE A 4 -26.18 0.45 -33.38
CA ILE A 4 -26.46 1.83 -33.79
C ILE A 4 -26.60 1.90 -35.30
N ILE A 5 -25.68 1.26 -36.03
CA ILE A 5 -25.67 1.25 -37.50
C ILE A 5 -26.96 0.58 -38.00
N PHE A 6 -27.34 -0.55 -37.38
CA PHE A 6 -28.61 -1.22 -37.68
C PHE A 6 -29.81 -0.37 -37.28
N GLY A 7 -29.80 0.27 -36.11
CA GLY A 7 -30.88 1.17 -35.67
C GLY A 7 -31.09 2.35 -36.63
N VAL A 8 -30.01 3.00 -37.06
CA VAL A 8 -30.06 4.11 -38.03
C VAL A 8 -30.53 3.61 -39.40
N MET A 9 -30.04 2.45 -39.86
CA MET A 9 -30.54 1.84 -41.10
C MET A 9 -32.03 1.53 -41.04
N LEU A 10 -32.55 1.02 -39.92
CA LEU A 10 -33.98 0.75 -39.74
C LEU A 10 -34.82 2.03 -39.78
N LEU A 11 -34.33 3.13 -39.21
CA LEU A 11 -34.98 4.44 -39.29
C LEU A 11 -35.00 5.00 -40.72
N ILE A 12 -33.90 4.85 -41.46
CA ILE A 12 -33.84 5.25 -42.89
C ILE A 12 -34.78 4.35 -43.73
N ALA A 13 -34.77 3.04 -43.47
CA ALA A 13 -35.63 2.08 -44.15
C ALA A 13 -37.12 2.35 -43.87
N ALA A 14 -37.48 2.79 -42.66
CA ALA A 14 -38.85 3.17 -42.31
C ALA A 14 -39.39 4.32 -43.16
N ILE A 15 -38.53 5.19 -43.68
CA ILE A 15 -38.88 6.33 -44.54
C ILE A 15 -38.84 5.94 -46.03
N ALA A 16 -37.86 5.12 -46.43
CA ALA A 16 -37.61 4.76 -47.82
C ALA A 16 -38.49 3.61 -48.35
N LEU A 17 -38.72 2.55 -47.55
CA LEU A 17 -39.48 1.36 -47.94
C LEU A 17 -40.94 1.66 -48.33
N PRO A 18 -41.69 2.53 -47.61
CA PRO A 18 -43.06 2.88 -47.98
C PRO A 18 -43.18 3.57 -49.35
N LYS A 19 -42.13 4.30 -49.74
CA LYS A 19 -42.10 5.12 -50.97
C LYS A 19 -41.61 4.35 -52.19
N THR A 20 -40.76 3.36 -51.98
CA THR A 20 -40.09 2.62 -53.06
C THR A 20 -40.71 1.23 -53.25
N VAL A 21 -40.46 0.33 -52.30
CA VAL A 21 -40.80 -1.10 -52.39
C VAL A 21 -42.27 -1.38 -52.13
N LEU A 22 -42.89 -0.68 -51.18
CA LEU A 22 -44.29 -0.89 -50.82
C LEU A 22 -45.25 0.04 -51.58
N SER A 23 -44.79 0.69 -52.66
CA SER A 23 -45.54 1.73 -53.37
C SER A 23 -46.92 1.29 -53.88
N GLU A 24 -47.08 0.02 -54.25
CA GLU A 24 -48.34 -0.57 -54.72
C GLU A 24 -49.31 -1.02 -53.61
N PHE A 25 -48.86 -1.05 -52.34
CA PHE A 25 -49.68 -1.50 -51.22
C PHE A 25 -50.59 -0.39 -50.66
N LYS A 26 -51.69 -0.80 -50.01
CA LYS A 26 -52.61 0.10 -49.29
C LYS A 26 -51.87 0.96 -48.26
N THR A 27 -52.30 2.21 -48.09
CA THR A 27 -51.70 3.19 -47.16
C THR A 27 -51.58 2.66 -45.72
N ILE A 28 -52.54 1.85 -45.27
CA ILE A 28 -52.52 1.24 -43.93
C ILE A 28 -51.34 0.27 -43.78
N VAL A 29 -51.00 -0.50 -44.82
CA VAL A 29 -49.87 -1.45 -44.81
C VAL A 29 -48.54 -0.70 -44.78
N LYS A 30 -48.42 0.36 -45.60
CA LYS A 30 -47.25 1.26 -45.61
C LYS A 30 -46.98 1.87 -44.22
N ALA A 31 -48.04 2.41 -43.60
CA ALA A 31 -47.96 2.99 -42.27
C ALA A 31 -47.58 1.93 -41.22
N GLY A 32 -48.19 0.74 -41.26
CA GLY A 32 -47.88 -0.37 -40.37
C GLY A 32 -46.41 -0.79 -40.42
N VAL A 33 -45.85 -0.97 -41.62
CA VAL A 33 -44.43 -1.34 -41.79
C VAL A 33 -43.50 -0.25 -41.29
N SER A 34 -43.80 1.02 -41.59
CA SER A 34 -43.00 2.15 -41.12
C SER A 34 -42.99 2.25 -39.59
N VAL A 35 -44.14 2.08 -38.94
CA VAL A 35 -44.25 2.10 -37.47
C VAL A 35 -43.44 0.97 -36.83
N VAL A 36 -43.50 -0.25 -37.38
CA VAL A 36 -42.72 -1.39 -36.88
C VAL A 36 -41.21 -1.13 -37.01
N LEU A 37 -40.75 -0.60 -38.15
CA LEU A 37 -39.34 -0.29 -38.36
C LEU A 37 -38.84 0.84 -37.44
N VAL A 38 -39.67 1.87 -37.21
CA VAL A 38 -39.36 2.92 -36.22
C VAL A 38 -39.29 2.33 -34.82
N ALA A 39 -40.25 1.49 -34.42
CA ALA A 39 -40.26 0.84 -33.11
C ALA A 39 -39.00 -0.02 -32.90
N LEU A 40 -38.59 -0.80 -33.91
CA LEU A 40 -37.35 -1.59 -33.86
C LEU A 40 -36.10 -0.72 -33.80
N GLY A 41 -36.02 0.36 -34.58
CA GLY A 41 -34.90 1.31 -34.55
C GLY A 41 -34.76 2.00 -33.20
N VAL A 42 -35.88 2.46 -32.63
CA VAL A 42 -35.94 3.05 -31.28
C VAL A 42 -35.54 2.02 -30.22
N MET A 43 -36.06 0.79 -30.29
CA MET A 43 -35.68 -0.29 -29.38
C MET A 43 -34.17 -0.59 -29.42
N MET A 44 -33.56 -0.66 -30.60
CA MET A 44 -32.12 -0.83 -30.73
C MET A 44 -31.33 0.34 -30.13
N PHE A 45 -31.85 1.56 -30.24
CA PHE A 45 -31.24 2.73 -29.61
C PHE A 45 -31.30 2.64 -28.08
N PHE A 46 -32.43 2.22 -27.51
CA PHE A 46 -32.57 1.96 -26.07
C PHE A 46 -31.60 0.87 -25.58
N MET A 47 -31.34 -0.16 -26.39
CA MET A 47 -30.38 -1.21 -26.04
C MET A 47 -28.93 -0.71 -25.90
N THR A 48 -28.61 0.48 -26.42
CA THR A 48 -27.28 1.10 -26.26
C THR A 48 -27.14 1.99 -25.02
N SER A 49 -28.24 2.23 -24.31
CA SER A 49 -28.35 3.18 -23.19
C SER A 49 -28.30 2.52 -21.80
N TYR A 50 -27.89 1.26 -21.71
CA TYR A 50 -27.68 0.62 -20.42
C TYR A 50 -26.37 -0.18 -20.39
N ILE A 51 -25.80 -0.25 -19.20
CA ILE A 51 -24.67 -1.12 -18.88
C ILE A 51 -25.12 -1.99 -17.71
N ASN A 52 -24.94 -3.29 -17.87
CA ASN A 52 -25.03 -4.23 -16.76
C ASN A 52 -23.60 -4.62 -16.43
N VAL A 53 -23.20 -4.37 -15.18
CA VAL A 53 -21.86 -4.68 -14.68
C VAL A 53 -21.96 -5.97 -13.86
N PRO A 54 -21.24 -7.04 -14.27
CA PRO A 54 -21.21 -8.31 -13.54
C PRO A 54 -20.71 -8.17 -12.10
N ASP A 55 -21.02 -9.17 -11.28
CA ASP A 55 -20.57 -9.23 -9.89
C ASP A 55 -19.03 -9.29 -9.78
N ASN A 56 -18.47 -8.64 -8.76
CA ASN A 56 -17.02 -8.52 -8.51
C ASN A 56 -16.22 -7.83 -9.63
N THR A 57 -16.91 -7.08 -10.49
CA THR A 57 -16.28 -6.29 -11.55
C THR A 57 -16.74 -4.85 -11.47
N THR A 58 -15.88 -3.98 -11.96
CA THR A 58 -16.15 -2.56 -12.17
C THR A 58 -16.00 -2.25 -13.64
N ALA A 59 -16.94 -1.48 -14.18
CA ALA A 59 -16.87 -1.00 -15.55
C ALA A 59 -16.11 0.33 -15.56
N HIS A 60 -14.95 0.30 -16.22
CA HIS A 60 -14.17 1.48 -16.49
C HIS A 60 -14.58 2.06 -17.85
N LEU A 61 -14.83 3.37 -17.87
CA LEU A 61 -15.31 4.05 -19.06
C LEU A 61 -14.17 4.80 -19.73
N THR A 62 -14.06 4.66 -21.04
CA THR A 62 -13.18 5.50 -21.87
C THR A 62 -14.04 6.27 -22.85
N ARG A 63 -14.16 7.59 -22.67
CA ARG A 63 -15.00 8.43 -23.53
C ARG A 63 -14.33 8.64 -24.89
N LEU A 64 -15.03 8.24 -25.95
CA LEU A 64 -14.54 8.31 -27.33
C LEU A 64 -15.01 9.58 -28.07
N TYR A 65 -16.22 10.07 -27.75
CA TYR A 65 -16.87 11.14 -28.52
C TYR A 65 -17.52 12.21 -27.64
N MET A 66 -17.87 13.33 -28.26
CA MET A 66 -18.67 14.42 -27.67
C MET A 66 -18.11 14.93 -26.32
N GLY A 67 -16.78 14.97 -26.17
CA GLY A 67 -16.08 15.49 -24.99
C GLY A 67 -15.02 16.51 -25.38
N LYS A 68 -14.53 17.28 -24.42
CA LYS A 68 -13.36 18.16 -24.61
C LYS A 68 -12.11 17.30 -24.79
N SER A 69 -11.07 17.82 -25.44
CA SER A 69 -9.78 17.13 -25.48
C SER A 69 -9.14 17.11 -24.09
N LEU A 70 -8.47 16.00 -23.75
CA LEU A 70 -7.77 15.86 -22.47
C LEU A 70 -6.59 16.86 -22.41
N PRO A 71 -6.45 17.67 -21.35
CA PRO A 71 -5.34 18.60 -21.19
C PRO A 71 -3.98 17.89 -21.25
N THR A 72 -2.99 18.54 -21.88
CA THR A 72 -1.64 17.99 -21.99
C THR A 72 -1.05 17.69 -20.61
N GLY A 73 -0.51 16.48 -20.43
CA GLY A 73 0.10 16.02 -19.19
C GLY A 73 -0.85 15.30 -18.24
N LYS A 74 -2.17 15.33 -18.49
CA LYS A 74 -3.15 14.48 -17.80
C LYS A 74 -3.37 13.18 -18.54
N VAL A 75 -3.74 12.14 -17.80
CA VAL A 75 -4.04 10.78 -18.28
C VAL A 75 -5.49 10.39 -17.97
N ILE A 76 -6.10 11.01 -16.96
CA ILE A 76 -7.46 10.75 -16.50
C ILE A 76 -8.36 11.97 -16.76
N ALA A 77 -9.49 11.72 -17.40
CA ALA A 77 -10.55 12.67 -17.67
C ALA A 77 -11.49 12.80 -16.45
N VAL A 78 -11.67 14.02 -15.97
CA VAL A 78 -12.48 14.31 -14.76
C VAL A 78 -13.82 14.94 -15.15
N ASP A 79 -13.80 15.96 -16.02
CA ASP A 79 -14.97 16.79 -16.32
C ASP A 79 -15.56 16.52 -17.72
N GLY A 80 -15.73 15.25 -18.06
CA GLY A 80 -16.34 14.83 -19.34
C GLY A 80 -15.43 15.03 -20.56
N GLU A 81 -14.12 15.11 -20.33
CA GLU A 81 -13.10 15.08 -21.37
C GLU A 81 -13.06 13.71 -22.07
N MET A 82 -12.52 13.66 -23.27
CA MET A 82 -12.27 12.41 -23.99
C MET A 82 -11.11 11.65 -23.34
N GLY A 83 -11.19 10.31 -23.33
CA GLY A 83 -10.21 9.44 -22.71
C GLY A 83 -10.72 8.70 -21.48
N LYS A 84 -9.79 8.11 -20.73
CA LYS A 84 -10.05 7.28 -19.56
C LYS A 84 -10.71 8.10 -18.46
N GLN A 85 -11.94 7.75 -18.07
CA GLN A 85 -12.70 8.53 -17.09
C GLN A 85 -12.24 8.24 -15.65
N SER A 86 -12.32 9.27 -14.80
CA SER A 86 -12.16 9.14 -13.34
C SER A 86 -13.29 8.31 -12.72
N LYS A 87 -14.52 8.51 -13.20
CA LYS A 87 -15.71 7.83 -12.69
C LYS A 87 -15.80 6.40 -13.21
N ILE A 88 -15.87 5.45 -12.27
CA ILE A 88 -16.14 4.04 -12.54
C ILE A 88 -17.61 3.71 -12.28
N VAL A 89 -18.12 2.69 -12.96
CA VAL A 89 -19.47 2.17 -12.77
C VAL A 89 -19.36 0.87 -11.96
N ARG A 90 -20.01 0.84 -10.80
CA ARG A 90 -19.99 -0.30 -9.88
C ARG A 90 -20.88 -1.44 -10.40
N GLN A 91 -20.79 -2.60 -9.76
CA GLN A 91 -21.63 -3.76 -10.08
C GLN A 91 -23.13 -3.41 -10.04
N GLY A 92 -23.89 -4.01 -10.97
CA GLY A 92 -25.34 -3.82 -11.09
C GLY A 92 -25.79 -3.15 -12.39
N PHE A 93 -27.09 -2.83 -12.44
CA PHE A 93 -27.72 -2.20 -13.59
C PHE A 93 -27.60 -0.68 -13.53
N HIS A 94 -27.02 -0.09 -14.57
CA HIS A 94 -26.91 1.35 -14.74
C HIS A 94 -27.51 1.76 -16.08
N PHE A 95 -28.44 2.72 -16.03
CA PHE A 95 -29.04 3.34 -17.20
C PHE A 95 -28.45 4.73 -17.40
N ASP A 96 -27.79 4.94 -18.53
CA ASP A 96 -27.28 6.24 -18.95
C ASP A 96 -27.39 6.35 -20.46
N PHE A 97 -27.90 7.48 -20.93
CA PHE A 97 -28.30 7.67 -22.31
C PHE A 97 -27.10 7.51 -23.25
N MET A 98 -27.20 6.56 -24.17
CA MET A 98 -26.19 6.32 -25.21
C MET A 98 -24.79 5.99 -24.67
N VAL A 99 -24.70 5.48 -23.43
CA VAL A 99 -23.42 5.29 -22.72
C VAL A 99 -22.45 4.36 -23.45
N ARG A 100 -22.93 3.28 -24.08
CA ARG A 100 -22.11 2.31 -24.86
C ARG A 100 -21.66 2.84 -26.23
N VAL A 101 -22.13 4.02 -26.60
CA VAL A 101 -21.77 4.69 -27.86
C VAL A 101 -20.75 5.78 -27.61
N LEU A 102 -21.00 6.58 -26.57
CA LEU A 102 -20.11 7.66 -26.17
C LEU A 102 -18.83 7.15 -25.52
N ASN A 103 -18.92 5.98 -24.87
CA ASN A 103 -17.81 5.39 -24.12
C ASN A 103 -17.55 3.96 -24.58
N ASP A 104 -16.27 3.60 -24.59
CA ASP A 104 -15.84 2.22 -24.53
C ASP A 104 -15.93 1.73 -23.08
N VAL A 105 -16.36 0.48 -22.89
CA VAL A 105 -16.65 -0.09 -21.57
C VAL A 105 -15.74 -1.28 -21.33
N ASP A 106 -14.75 -1.08 -20.48
CA ASP A 106 -13.82 -2.12 -20.05
C ASP A 106 -14.30 -2.70 -18.71
N TYR A 107 -14.62 -3.99 -18.70
CA TYR A 107 -14.94 -4.70 -17.46
C TYR A 107 -13.65 -5.18 -16.82
N VAL A 108 -13.35 -4.65 -15.64
CA VAL A 108 -12.14 -4.95 -14.90
C VAL A 108 -12.54 -5.61 -13.58
N ASN A 109 -11.81 -6.65 -13.19
CA ASN A 109 -12.04 -7.30 -11.90
C ASN A 109 -11.69 -6.35 -10.76
N ASP A 110 -12.50 -6.36 -9.71
CA ASP A 110 -12.20 -5.59 -8.51
C ASP A 110 -10.88 -6.05 -7.88
N VAL A 111 -10.20 -5.13 -7.20
CA VAL A 111 -8.90 -5.41 -6.60
C VAL A 111 -9.12 -6.25 -5.35
N VAL A 112 -8.71 -7.51 -5.41
CA VAL A 112 -8.77 -8.44 -4.27
C VAL A 112 -7.42 -8.43 -3.55
N ILE A 113 -7.44 -8.02 -2.28
CA ILE A 113 -6.28 -8.05 -1.39
C ILE A 113 -6.47 -9.24 -0.43
N PRO A 114 -5.64 -10.29 -0.56
CA PRO A 114 -5.72 -11.47 0.30
C PRO A 114 -5.55 -11.14 1.79
N PRO A 115 -6.02 -12.01 2.69
CA PRO A 115 -5.66 -11.90 4.10
C PRO A 115 -4.13 -11.95 4.26
N ASN A 116 -3.63 -11.26 5.29
CA ASN A 116 -2.19 -11.12 5.61
C ASN A 116 -1.39 -10.29 4.59
N LYS A 117 -2.07 -9.64 3.64
CA LYS A 117 -1.45 -8.72 2.68
C LYS A 117 -2.06 -7.33 2.79
N LEU A 118 -1.36 -6.35 2.26
CA LEU A 118 -1.84 -4.98 2.10
C LEU A 118 -1.62 -4.51 0.67
N GLY A 119 -2.49 -3.60 0.21
CA GLY A 119 -2.36 -2.93 -1.07
C GLY A 119 -1.59 -1.63 -0.92
N ILE A 120 -0.44 -1.51 -1.57
CA ILE A 120 0.30 -0.26 -1.75
C ILE A 120 -0.25 0.43 -2.99
N VAL A 121 -0.69 1.67 -2.83
CA VAL A 121 -1.32 2.45 -3.90
C VAL A 121 -0.30 3.39 -4.55
N SER A 122 -0.29 3.45 -5.88
CA SER A 122 0.44 4.45 -6.63
C SER A 122 -0.50 5.13 -7.64
N ALA A 123 -0.59 6.45 -7.59
CA ALA A 123 -1.39 7.22 -8.54
C ALA A 123 -0.58 7.54 -9.81
N ARG A 124 -1.17 7.29 -10.98
CA ARG A 124 -0.56 7.57 -12.29
C ARG A 124 -0.72 9.02 -12.74
N ASP A 125 -1.75 9.68 -12.22
CA ASP A 125 -2.12 11.05 -12.54
C ASP A 125 -2.48 11.82 -11.26
N GLY A 126 -2.52 13.15 -11.34
CA GLY A 126 -2.72 14.05 -10.20
C GLY A 126 -1.75 15.22 -10.20
N ILE A 127 -1.73 15.98 -9.10
CA ILE A 127 -0.80 17.09 -8.91
C ILE A 127 0.63 16.51 -8.80
N PRO A 128 1.63 17.08 -9.51
CA PRO A 128 3.01 16.62 -9.37
C PRO A 128 3.50 16.80 -7.94
N MET A 129 4.19 15.80 -7.39
CA MET A 129 4.82 15.92 -6.07
C MET A 129 5.88 17.04 -6.07
N PRO A 130 5.98 17.83 -4.97
CA PRO A 130 7.07 18.76 -4.76
C PRO A 130 8.45 18.12 -4.89
N VAL A 131 9.43 18.90 -5.35
CA VAL A 131 10.82 18.43 -5.48
C VAL A 131 11.36 18.05 -4.09
N GLY A 132 11.93 16.85 -3.97
CA GLY A 132 12.46 16.31 -2.71
C GLY A 132 11.48 15.44 -1.92
N GLN A 133 10.19 15.46 -2.26
CA GLN A 133 9.19 14.57 -1.67
C GLN A 133 9.20 13.22 -2.38
N THR A 134 9.32 12.14 -1.59
CA THR A 134 9.41 10.75 -2.13
C THR A 134 8.04 10.07 -2.18
N PHE A 135 7.13 10.42 -1.27
CA PHE A 135 5.79 9.85 -1.15
C PHE A 135 4.75 10.96 -1.12
N ALA A 136 3.61 10.70 -1.75
CA ALA A 136 2.48 11.60 -1.73
C ALA A 136 1.89 11.71 -0.30
N ASP A 137 1.32 12.88 -0.03
CA ASP A 137 0.66 13.17 1.23
C ASP A 137 -0.44 12.14 1.55
N LYS A 138 -0.71 11.95 2.84
CA LYS A 138 -1.70 10.98 3.27
C LYS A 138 -3.10 11.39 2.81
N ILE A 139 -3.72 10.50 2.04
CA ILE A 139 -5.11 10.63 1.57
C ILE A 139 -6.03 9.70 2.36
N SER A 140 -7.33 10.02 2.38
CA SER A 140 -8.33 9.11 2.94
C SER A 140 -8.57 7.92 2.02
N LEU A 141 -9.08 6.82 2.59
CA LEU A 141 -9.46 5.63 1.80
C LEU A 141 -10.56 5.98 0.78
N ASP A 142 -11.47 6.89 1.11
CA ASP A 142 -12.54 7.34 0.21
C ASP A 142 -11.99 7.94 -1.08
N MET A 143 -10.85 8.67 -1.02
CA MET A 143 -10.20 9.19 -2.22
C MET A 143 -9.60 8.08 -3.09
N ILE A 144 -9.19 6.95 -2.52
CA ILE A 144 -8.70 5.80 -3.29
C ILE A 144 -9.88 5.09 -3.98
N LEU A 145 -11.04 5.03 -3.33
CA LEU A 145 -12.25 4.40 -3.86
C LEU A 145 -13.01 5.28 -4.86
N ASP A 146 -12.82 6.60 -4.78
CA ASP A 146 -13.38 7.57 -5.70
C ASP A 146 -12.27 8.41 -6.34
N ALA A 147 -11.88 7.99 -7.54
CA ALA A 147 -10.88 8.68 -8.36
C ALA A 147 -11.31 10.09 -8.77
N ASP A 148 -12.61 10.38 -8.86
CA ASP A 148 -13.10 11.74 -9.14
C ASP A 148 -12.85 12.65 -7.93
N LEU A 149 -13.14 12.15 -6.73
CA LEU A 149 -12.84 12.84 -5.49
C LEU A 149 -11.33 13.12 -5.37
N PHE A 150 -10.48 12.12 -5.57
CA PHE A 150 -9.02 12.28 -5.52
C PHE A 150 -8.50 13.37 -6.46
N MET A 151 -8.98 13.40 -7.71
CA MET A 151 -8.53 14.39 -8.68
C MET A 151 -9.02 15.80 -8.34
N LYS A 152 -10.20 15.94 -7.72
CA LYS A 152 -10.79 17.22 -7.34
C LYS A 152 -10.24 17.79 -6.03
N THR A 153 -9.84 16.93 -5.09
CA THR A 153 -9.28 17.34 -3.79
C THR A 153 -7.78 17.62 -3.86
N GLY A 154 -7.16 17.51 -5.03
CA GLY A 154 -5.74 17.80 -5.22
C GLY A 154 -4.82 16.62 -4.89
N GLY A 155 -5.27 15.39 -5.12
CA GLY A 155 -4.46 14.19 -4.98
C GLY A 155 -3.17 14.27 -5.78
N GLN A 156 -2.07 13.82 -5.16
CA GLN A 156 -0.73 13.90 -5.74
C GLN A 156 -0.39 12.65 -6.53
N LYS A 157 0.25 12.82 -7.69
CA LYS A 157 0.76 11.73 -8.53
C LYS A 157 1.95 11.04 -7.85
N GLY A 158 1.99 9.71 -7.86
CA GLY A 158 3.11 8.92 -7.34
C GLY A 158 2.69 7.91 -6.27
N PRO A 159 3.67 7.29 -5.58
CA PRO A 159 3.40 6.34 -4.50
C PRO A 159 2.73 7.05 -3.33
N GLN A 160 1.60 6.51 -2.87
CA GLN A 160 0.85 7.05 -1.74
C GLN A 160 1.36 6.47 -0.42
N THR A 161 1.25 7.25 0.64
CA THR A 161 1.50 6.77 2.01
C THR A 161 0.39 5.85 2.52
N THR A 162 -0.85 6.11 2.12
CA THR A 162 -2.05 5.34 2.50
C THR A 162 -2.04 3.92 1.91
N ILE A 163 -2.40 2.94 2.74
CA ILE A 163 -2.54 1.53 2.36
C ILE A 163 -4.00 1.15 2.20
N ILE A 164 -4.25 0.07 1.47
CA ILE A 164 -5.56 -0.58 1.40
C ILE A 164 -5.50 -1.88 2.23
N PRO A 165 -6.41 -2.06 3.20
CA PRO A 165 -6.46 -3.28 4.00
C PRO A 165 -7.01 -4.48 3.19
N PRO A 166 -6.89 -5.72 3.69
CA PRO A 166 -7.47 -6.90 3.06
C PRO A 166 -8.96 -6.74 2.75
N GLY A 167 -9.38 -7.23 1.60
CA GLY A 167 -10.75 -7.10 1.12
C GLY A 167 -10.84 -6.99 -0.40
N THR A 168 -12.06 -6.88 -0.91
CA THR A 168 -12.34 -6.63 -2.33
C THR A 168 -12.74 -5.17 -2.50
N TRP A 169 -12.00 -4.46 -3.35
CA TRP A 169 -12.13 -3.01 -3.49
C TRP A 169 -12.41 -2.61 -4.96
N PRO A 170 -13.52 -1.89 -5.23
CA PRO A 170 -13.82 -1.35 -6.55
C PRO A 170 -13.00 -0.09 -6.80
N ILE A 171 -11.77 -0.26 -7.31
CA ILE A 171 -10.79 0.82 -7.50
C ILE A 171 -10.60 1.10 -8.99
N ASN A 172 -10.52 2.37 -9.36
CA ASN A 172 -10.20 2.77 -10.72
C ASN A 172 -8.73 2.45 -11.06
N GLN A 173 -8.51 1.33 -11.75
CA GLN A 173 -7.18 0.86 -12.19
C GLN A 173 -6.58 1.66 -13.35
N PHE A 174 -7.32 2.61 -13.95
CA PHE A 174 -6.72 3.56 -14.87
C PHE A 174 -5.88 4.61 -14.12
N LEU A 175 -6.39 5.09 -12.98
CA LEU A 175 -5.72 6.08 -12.15
C LEU A 175 -4.74 5.43 -11.18
N PHE A 176 -5.16 4.39 -10.48
CA PHE A 176 -4.40 3.77 -9.40
C PHE A 176 -3.78 2.45 -9.82
N GLU A 177 -2.51 2.26 -9.47
CA GLU A 177 -1.80 1.00 -9.56
C GLU A 177 -1.65 0.42 -8.16
N ILE A 178 -2.13 -0.80 -7.96
CA ILE A 178 -2.07 -1.48 -6.66
C ILE A 178 -1.00 -2.56 -6.70
N LYS A 179 -0.05 -2.50 -5.77
CA LYS A 179 0.96 -3.54 -5.55
C LYS A 179 0.71 -4.22 -4.21
N LEU A 180 0.72 -5.55 -4.21
CA LEU A 180 0.55 -6.30 -2.98
C LEU A 180 1.88 -6.35 -2.22
N ALA A 181 1.80 -6.14 -0.90
CA ALA A 181 2.89 -6.36 0.03
C ALA A 181 2.39 -7.19 1.21
N ASP A 182 3.32 -7.84 1.91
CA ASP A 182 2.99 -8.66 3.07
C ASP A 182 2.75 -7.78 4.31
N ALA A 183 1.80 -8.16 5.15
CA ALA A 183 1.57 -7.50 6.43
C ALA A 183 2.76 -7.74 7.37
N THR A 184 3.05 -6.77 8.22
CA THR A 184 4.11 -6.90 9.23
C THR A 184 3.54 -7.65 10.43
N GLU A 185 4.09 -8.83 10.72
CA GLU A 185 3.71 -9.63 11.89
C GLU A 185 4.82 -9.57 12.93
N VAL A 186 4.51 -9.02 14.11
CA VAL A 186 5.42 -8.95 15.25
C VAL A 186 5.13 -10.15 16.14
N GLU A 187 6.08 -11.08 16.21
CA GLU A 187 5.95 -12.30 17.00
C GLU A 187 5.93 -12.02 18.50
N GLN A 188 5.35 -12.95 19.27
CA GLN A 188 5.41 -12.87 20.73
C GLN A 188 6.87 -12.95 21.21
N GLY A 189 7.23 -12.10 22.17
CA GLY A 189 8.61 -11.97 22.64
C GLY A 189 9.49 -11.10 21.74
N MET A 190 8.93 -10.48 20.71
CA MET A 190 9.57 -9.45 19.89
C MET A 190 8.81 -8.13 19.99
N VAL A 191 9.48 -7.02 19.71
CA VAL A 191 8.87 -5.70 19.47
C VAL A 191 9.39 -5.14 18.16
N ALA A 192 8.59 -4.31 17.49
CA ALA A 192 8.99 -3.68 16.24
C ALA A 192 9.40 -2.21 16.47
N VAL A 193 10.65 -1.89 16.13
CA VAL A 193 11.14 -0.51 16.06
C VAL A 193 10.92 0.01 14.65
N ILE A 194 10.27 1.18 14.53
CA ILE A 194 9.91 1.79 13.26
C ILE A 194 10.82 2.98 12.96
N LYS A 195 11.39 2.99 11.76
CA LYS A 195 11.98 4.17 11.14
C LYS A 195 11.05 4.70 10.05
N SER A 196 10.61 5.94 10.18
CA SER A 196 9.80 6.63 9.17
C SER A 196 10.64 7.53 8.27
N ASN A 197 10.33 7.52 6.97
CA ASN A 197 10.87 8.46 5.99
C ASN A 197 9.91 9.61 5.62
N SER A 198 8.71 9.65 6.21
CA SER A 198 7.71 10.70 5.95
C SER A 198 6.99 11.10 7.23
N GLU A 199 6.64 12.37 7.34
CA GLU A 199 5.74 12.86 8.41
C GLU A 199 4.31 12.58 7.99
N SER A 200 3.56 11.82 8.80
CA SER A 200 2.14 11.58 8.54
C SER A 200 1.43 11.05 9.77
N SER A 201 0.10 11.23 9.82
CA SER A 201 -0.70 10.49 10.79
C SER A 201 -0.65 9.00 10.48
N ILE A 202 -0.59 8.16 11.50
CA ILE A 202 -0.45 6.72 11.36
C ILE A 202 -1.80 6.05 11.54
N ASN A 203 -2.06 5.08 10.67
CA ASN A 203 -3.13 4.11 10.87
C ASN A 203 -2.59 2.77 10.40
N PHE A 204 -2.17 1.94 11.35
CA PHE A 204 -1.68 0.58 11.11
C PHE A 204 -2.72 -0.48 11.48
N GLY A 205 -4.01 -0.11 11.49
CA GLY A 205 -5.09 -0.91 12.05
C GLY A 205 -5.36 -0.48 13.49
N ASP A 206 -4.94 -1.29 14.45
CA ASP A 206 -5.21 -1.07 15.88
C ASP A 206 -4.44 0.12 16.47
N VAL A 207 -3.37 0.57 15.79
CA VAL A 207 -2.57 1.74 16.18
C VAL A 207 -2.94 2.90 15.27
N VAL A 208 -3.67 3.85 15.84
CA VAL A 208 -4.05 5.10 15.18
C VAL A 208 -3.46 6.26 15.97
N VAL A 209 -2.49 6.95 15.37
CA VAL A 209 -1.82 8.10 15.98
C VAL A 209 -2.00 9.30 15.07
N SER A 210 -2.56 10.38 15.61
CA SER A 210 -2.66 11.66 14.89
C SER A 210 -1.27 12.21 14.60
N SER A 211 -1.15 13.06 13.58
CA SER A 211 0.14 13.72 13.30
C SER A 211 0.58 14.50 14.54
N PRO A 212 1.82 14.33 15.01
CA PRO A 212 2.31 15.05 16.18
C PRO A 212 2.41 16.56 15.88
N GLU A 213 2.15 17.40 16.88
CA GLU A 213 2.26 18.87 16.76
C GLU A 213 3.73 19.34 16.71
N SER A 214 4.66 18.54 17.24
CA SER A 214 6.09 18.81 17.25
C SER A 214 6.88 17.53 16.99
N CYS A 215 7.89 17.64 16.13
CA CYS A 215 8.87 16.59 15.84
C CYS A 215 10.21 16.82 16.54
N GLU A 216 10.18 17.55 17.66
CA GLU A 216 11.37 17.71 18.49
C GLU A 216 11.86 16.36 19.02
N PRO A 217 13.18 16.11 19.02
CA PRO A 217 13.74 14.88 19.56
C PRO A 217 13.34 14.70 21.03
N VAL A 218 12.93 13.47 21.37
CA VAL A 218 12.70 13.08 22.76
C VAL A 218 14.06 12.72 23.36
N ASP A 219 14.54 13.54 24.31
CA ASP A 219 15.78 13.27 25.02
C ASP A 219 15.63 12.05 25.93
N ASN A 220 16.16 10.91 25.49
CA ASN A 220 16.37 9.77 26.37
C ASN A 220 17.57 10.04 27.28
N LYS A 221 17.32 10.68 28.42
CA LYS A 221 18.31 10.95 29.48
C LYS A 221 18.72 9.69 30.26
N MET A 222 19.08 8.61 29.57
CA MET A 222 19.45 7.35 30.22
C MET A 222 20.96 7.11 30.33
N ASP A 223 21.80 7.83 29.59
CA ASP A 223 23.27 7.81 29.77
C ASP A 223 23.92 9.10 29.23
N GLU A 224 24.58 9.88 30.09
CA GLU A 224 25.30 11.12 29.71
C GLU A 224 26.51 10.86 28.77
N ASN A 225 26.98 9.61 28.69
CA ASN A 225 28.14 9.20 27.89
C ASN A 225 27.81 8.25 26.72
N ALA A 226 26.54 7.91 26.50
CA ALA A 226 26.13 7.15 25.33
C ALA A 226 25.85 8.10 24.17
N LEU A 227 26.31 7.76 22.96
CA LEU A 227 25.87 8.41 21.72
C LEU A 227 24.35 8.21 21.61
N SER A 228 23.56 9.16 22.12
CA SER A 228 22.11 9.06 22.12
C SER A 228 21.60 9.26 20.69
N ASN A 229 21.04 8.21 20.10
CA ASN A 229 20.28 8.37 18.88
C ASN A 229 19.04 9.19 19.21
N ARG A 230 18.85 10.29 18.47
CA ARG A 230 17.69 11.17 18.60
C ARG A 230 16.43 10.41 18.18
N LEU A 231 15.62 10.02 19.16
CA LEU A 231 14.29 9.45 18.92
C LEU A 231 13.30 10.58 18.67
N VAL A 232 12.31 10.33 17.84
CA VAL A 232 11.25 11.30 17.52
C VAL A 232 9.89 10.73 17.88
N PRO A 233 8.87 11.58 18.11
CA PRO A 233 7.50 11.11 18.31
C PRO A 233 7.00 10.26 17.14
N VAL A 234 6.10 9.32 17.46
CA VAL A 234 5.39 8.50 16.48
C VAL A 234 4.68 9.40 15.45
N GLY A 235 5.00 9.21 14.17
CA GLY A 235 4.47 10.02 13.06
C GLY A 235 5.48 11.00 12.45
N CYS A 236 6.60 11.25 13.11
CA CYS A 236 7.69 12.08 12.58
C CYS A 236 8.69 11.28 11.74
N VAL A 237 9.48 11.99 10.92
CA VAL A 237 10.63 11.42 10.20
C VAL A 237 11.74 11.10 11.19
N GLY A 238 12.22 9.87 11.18
CA GLY A 238 13.24 9.40 12.13
C GLY A 238 12.89 8.05 12.73
N ILE A 239 13.59 7.69 13.80
CA ILE A 239 13.32 6.48 14.59
C ILE A 239 12.34 6.88 15.69
N TRP A 240 11.22 6.17 15.78
CA TRP A 240 10.21 6.51 16.78
C TRP A 240 10.66 6.19 18.20
N ASN A 241 10.13 6.95 19.15
CA ASN A 241 10.37 6.78 20.59
C ASN A 241 9.59 5.60 21.19
N ASP A 242 8.50 5.19 20.54
CA ASP A 242 7.67 4.06 20.95
C ASP A 242 7.83 2.90 19.95
N ASP A 243 7.86 1.69 20.50
CA ASP A 243 7.86 0.43 19.77
C ASP A 243 6.44 -0.11 19.54
N LEU A 244 6.29 -0.98 18.54
CA LEU A 244 5.03 -1.68 18.29
C LEU A 244 5.06 -3.06 18.99
N PRO A 245 4.08 -3.36 19.86
CA PRO A 245 3.99 -4.64 20.57
C PRO A 245 3.66 -5.81 19.62
N PRO A 246 3.70 -7.07 20.10
CA PRO A 246 3.28 -8.24 19.33
C PRO A 246 1.85 -8.11 18.81
N ASN A 247 1.71 -7.89 17.50
CA ASN A 247 0.46 -7.89 16.76
C ASN A 247 0.77 -7.94 15.26
N ARG A 248 -0.29 -8.01 14.44
CA ARG A 248 -0.20 -7.81 13.00
C ARG A 248 -0.55 -6.37 12.64
N TYR A 249 0.31 -5.76 11.84
CA TYR A 249 0.18 -4.38 11.39
C TYR A 249 0.22 -4.28 9.87
N TYR A 250 -0.64 -3.43 9.31
CA TYR A 250 -0.64 -3.09 7.89
C TYR A 250 0.24 -1.85 7.66
N ILE A 251 1.55 -2.07 7.67
CA ILE A 251 2.55 -1.02 7.53
C ILE A 251 2.99 -0.94 6.07
N ASN A 252 3.00 0.27 5.50
CA ASN A 252 3.55 0.50 4.16
C ASN A 252 5.08 0.33 4.18
N PRO A 253 5.64 -0.75 3.60
CA PRO A 253 7.08 -1.02 3.66
C PRO A 253 7.91 -0.05 2.80
N MET A 254 7.27 0.72 1.92
CA MET A 254 7.97 1.75 1.15
C MET A 254 8.26 2.98 2.02
N VAL A 255 7.36 3.30 2.95
CA VAL A 255 7.44 4.51 3.81
C VAL A 255 8.18 4.22 5.11
N TYR A 256 7.89 3.07 5.71
CA TYR A 256 8.36 2.68 7.03
C TYR A 256 9.28 1.47 6.94
N LYS A 257 10.40 1.53 7.66
CA LYS A 257 11.29 0.38 7.86
C LYS A 257 11.07 -0.20 9.26
N THR A 258 10.54 -1.41 9.31
CA THR A 258 10.34 -2.18 10.55
C THR A 258 11.58 -3.02 10.85
N THR A 259 12.06 -2.96 12.09
CA THR A 259 13.12 -3.84 12.61
C THR A 259 12.62 -4.56 13.85
N MET A 260 12.63 -5.90 13.85
CA MET A 260 12.21 -6.71 15.00
C MET A 260 13.34 -6.79 16.03
N VAL A 261 13.01 -6.62 17.30
CA VAL A 261 13.93 -6.67 18.44
C VAL A 261 13.41 -7.66 19.46
N ASP A 262 14.27 -8.60 19.89
CA ASP A 262 13.93 -9.62 20.88
C ASP A 262 13.84 -9.00 22.28
N THR A 263 12.69 -9.17 22.93
CA THR A 263 12.42 -8.71 24.29
C THR A 263 12.57 -9.81 25.34
N ARG A 264 12.88 -11.05 24.91
CA ARG A 264 13.12 -12.15 25.84
C ARG A 264 14.38 -11.90 26.64
N GLN A 265 14.31 -12.18 27.94
CA GLN A 265 15.47 -12.18 28.82
C GLN A 265 16.37 -13.35 28.40
N GLN A 266 17.51 -13.07 27.80
CA GLN A 266 18.48 -14.10 27.46
C GLN A 266 19.32 -14.41 28.69
N ALA A 267 19.07 -15.54 29.34
CA ALA A 267 19.94 -16.04 30.41
C ALA A 267 21.18 -16.69 29.78
N TRP A 268 22.33 -16.05 29.94
CA TRP A 268 23.62 -16.59 29.53
C TRP A 268 24.27 -17.26 30.73
N GLU A 269 24.53 -18.57 30.63
CA GLU A 269 25.29 -19.31 31.63
C GLU A 269 26.75 -19.40 31.16
N TYR A 270 27.65 -18.79 31.92
CA TYR A 270 29.08 -18.81 31.63
C TYR A 270 29.70 -20.05 32.28
N GLN A 271 30.01 -21.06 31.48
CA GLN A 271 30.86 -22.18 31.92
C GLN A 271 32.31 -21.87 31.58
N GLY A 272 32.99 -21.13 32.47
CA GLY A 272 34.43 -20.89 32.40
C GLY A 272 35.09 -21.19 33.73
N ASP A 273 36.05 -22.12 33.73
CA ASP A 273 36.88 -22.42 34.89
C ASP A 273 37.88 -21.28 35.17
N TYR A 274 38.08 -20.98 36.45
CA TYR A 274 38.97 -19.91 36.95
C TYR A 274 40.47 -20.29 36.93
N HIS A 275 40.93 -20.98 35.88
CA HIS A 275 42.33 -21.38 35.78
C HIS A 275 43.11 -20.47 34.84
N SER A 276 43.84 -19.50 35.39
CA SER A 276 44.92 -18.84 34.63
C SER A 276 46.13 -19.78 34.58
N ARG A 277 46.49 -20.25 33.38
CA ARG A 277 47.70 -21.04 33.13
C ARG A 277 48.69 -20.19 32.35
N SER A 278 49.89 -20.01 32.90
CA SER A 278 51.02 -19.42 32.20
C SER A 278 52.09 -20.49 31.98
N VAL A 279 52.62 -20.59 30.77
CA VAL A 279 53.73 -21.51 30.46
C VAL A 279 54.96 -20.67 30.15
N ALA A 280 55.93 -20.67 31.05
CA ALA A 280 57.24 -20.11 30.76
C ALA A 280 58.04 -21.14 29.95
N LEU A 281 58.41 -20.76 28.73
CA LEU A 281 59.30 -21.57 27.88
C LEU A 281 60.74 -21.22 28.23
N THR A 282 61.49 -22.19 28.74
CA THR A 282 62.94 -21.99 28.98
C THR A 282 63.70 -22.95 28.07
N VAL A 283 64.66 -22.40 27.32
CA VAL A 283 65.53 -23.16 26.41
C VAL A 283 66.80 -23.48 27.16
N ASP A 284 67.15 -24.77 27.26
CA ASP A 284 68.40 -25.17 27.89
C ASP A 284 69.62 -24.93 26.97
N SER A 285 70.83 -25.04 27.52
CA SER A 285 72.08 -24.82 26.78
C SER A 285 72.33 -25.82 25.62
N LYS A 286 71.47 -26.81 25.41
CA LYS A 286 71.51 -27.78 24.31
C LYS A 286 70.43 -27.52 23.24
N GLY A 287 69.54 -26.55 23.46
CA GLY A 287 68.49 -26.16 22.53
C GLY A 287 67.14 -26.86 22.76
N ASP A 288 66.99 -27.65 23.81
CA ASP A 288 65.73 -28.33 24.12
C ASP A 288 64.80 -27.39 24.92
N ILE A 289 63.54 -27.30 24.47
CA ILE A 289 62.51 -26.45 25.09
C ILE A 289 61.86 -27.23 26.23
N THR A 290 62.05 -26.77 27.47
CA THR A 290 61.32 -27.31 28.63
C THR A 290 60.18 -26.37 29.03
N GLN A 291 58.99 -26.93 29.16
CA GLN A 291 57.78 -26.21 29.54
C GLN A 291 57.47 -26.50 31.00
N VAL A 292 57.53 -25.47 31.86
CA VAL A 292 57.10 -25.60 33.27
C VAL A 292 55.77 -24.87 33.40
N PRO A 293 54.63 -25.59 33.48
CA PRO A 293 53.34 -24.94 33.68
C PRO A 293 53.28 -24.38 35.11
N SER A 294 52.96 -23.10 35.22
CA SER A 294 52.63 -22.44 36.48
C SER A 294 51.20 -21.91 36.38
N GLY A 295 50.34 -22.40 37.25
CA GLY A 295 48.99 -21.91 37.44
C GLY A 295 48.84 -21.45 38.89
N LYS A 296 48.07 -20.38 39.08
CA LYS A 296 47.68 -19.93 40.42
C LYS A 296 46.16 -19.87 40.42
N ASP A 297 45.53 -20.62 41.32
CA ASP A 297 44.11 -20.46 41.58
C ASP A 297 43.92 -19.09 42.23
N ILE A 298 43.10 -18.27 41.59
CA ILE A 298 42.74 -16.95 42.12
C ILE A 298 41.55 -17.18 43.03
N GLU A 299 41.75 -17.07 44.34
CA GLU A 299 40.65 -17.18 45.31
C GLU A 299 39.64 -16.05 45.10
N ARG A 300 38.37 -16.43 45.00
CA ARG A 300 37.21 -15.54 44.83
C ARG A 300 37.04 -14.65 46.06
N PRO A 301 37.08 -13.31 45.95
CA PRO A 301 36.67 -12.44 47.04
C PRO A 301 35.16 -12.59 47.29
N ALA A 302 34.76 -12.81 48.55
CA ALA A 302 33.36 -13.03 48.95
C ALA A 302 32.41 -11.84 48.66
N THR A 303 32.95 -10.70 48.21
CA THR A 303 32.23 -9.45 47.90
C THR A 303 32.05 -9.19 46.40
N ALA A 304 32.53 -10.07 45.52
CA ALA A 304 32.33 -9.90 44.08
C ALA A 304 30.84 -10.04 43.73
N LYS A 305 30.19 -8.91 43.44
CA LYS A 305 28.90 -8.84 42.73
C LYS A 305 29.19 -8.60 41.25
N ASP A 306 28.70 -9.49 40.39
CA ASP A 306 28.99 -9.48 38.96
C ASP A 306 28.34 -8.29 38.23
N GLY A 307 29.12 -7.62 37.38
CA GLY A 307 28.67 -6.52 36.52
C GLY A 307 27.97 -7.03 35.25
N ALA A 308 27.04 -6.24 34.73
CA ALA A 308 26.30 -6.53 33.51
C ALA A 308 27.23 -6.63 32.28
N ILE A 309 27.00 -7.63 31.42
CA ILE A 309 27.68 -7.78 30.13
C ILE A 309 26.94 -6.93 29.10
N ALA A 310 27.64 -5.96 28.49
CA ALA A 310 27.10 -5.14 27.41
C ALA A 310 27.24 -5.91 26.07
N ILE A 311 26.12 -6.25 25.45
CA ILE A 311 26.09 -6.81 24.08
C ILE A 311 25.96 -5.64 23.10
N LYS A 312 26.82 -5.61 22.08
CA LYS A 312 26.76 -4.64 20.98
C LYS A 312 26.28 -5.33 19.71
N ILE A 313 25.19 -4.83 19.12
CA ILE A 313 24.71 -5.23 17.79
C ILE A 313 24.59 -3.95 16.95
N ASP A 314 25.25 -3.91 15.80
CA ASP A 314 25.26 -2.77 14.87
C ASP A 314 25.61 -1.40 15.50
N GLY A 315 26.41 -1.40 16.58
CA GLY A 315 26.82 -0.19 17.28
C GLY A 315 25.84 0.33 18.34
N TYR A 316 24.77 -0.41 18.64
CA TYR A 316 23.79 -0.10 19.69
C TYR A 316 24.08 -0.89 20.97
N THR A 317 23.92 -0.24 22.13
CA THR A 317 23.91 -0.89 23.45
C THR A 317 22.46 -1.01 23.91
N ILE A 318 21.95 -2.23 24.02
CA ILE A 318 20.60 -2.49 24.55
C ILE A 318 20.76 -3.07 25.96
N TYR A 319 20.20 -2.38 26.95
CA TYR A 319 20.14 -2.88 28.32
C TYR A 319 18.98 -3.88 28.43
N GLN A 320 19.24 -5.16 28.17
CA GLN A 320 18.32 -6.20 28.57
C GLN A 320 18.43 -6.45 30.07
N ASN A 321 17.28 -6.56 30.73
CA ASN A 321 17.20 -7.06 32.09
C ASN A 321 17.48 -8.56 32.06
N VAL A 322 18.76 -8.94 32.03
CA VAL A 322 19.20 -10.32 32.01
C VAL A 322 19.16 -10.87 33.43
N ARG A 323 18.22 -11.76 33.71
CA ARG A 323 18.31 -12.64 34.89
C ARG A 323 19.10 -13.88 34.48
N ALA A 324 20.41 -13.86 34.70
CA ALA A 324 21.20 -15.07 34.61
C ALA A 324 20.93 -15.94 35.83
N LEU A 325 20.29 -17.10 35.61
CA LEU A 325 20.24 -18.18 36.59
C LEU A 325 21.52 -18.98 36.38
N ILE A 326 22.55 -18.65 37.15
CA ILE A 326 23.80 -19.40 37.15
C ILE A 326 23.58 -20.56 38.11
N GLN A 327 23.46 -21.78 37.58
CA GLN A 327 23.34 -22.97 38.40
C GLN A 327 24.69 -23.68 38.40
N ILE A 328 25.50 -23.36 39.42
CA ILE A 328 26.81 -23.97 39.67
C ILE A 328 26.63 -25.39 40.20
#